data_AF-A0A4D9DGF8-F1
#
_entry.id   AF-A0A4D9DGF8-F1
#
_cell.length_a   1.000
_cell.length_b   1.000
_cell.length_c   1.000
_cell.angle_alpha   90.00
_cell.angle_beta   90.00
_cell.angle_gamma   90.00
#
_symmetry.space_group_name_H-M   'P 1'
#
loop_
_entity.id
_entity.type
_entity.pdbx_description
1 polymer ?
#
loop_
_entity_poly.entity_id
_entity_poly.type
_entity_poly.pdbx_seq_one_letter_code
_entity_poly.pdbx_strand_id
1 'polypeptide(L)'
;MNSQASGSCQGTGVGVDLNRNMDFNFQTTGDKCGETWNGPRGNSEVESQGLDTFFKQILPDFRDDDLTSKARPGAKQTVLSLHSSGDMVLHAWGYTKTPAPDGPKLTAIGKKLATWNHFRVGTPGTVLGYTGYGSHDDYIYGKFGVPFLTFEIGNNDSQCGGFTPAYKCVDQFFATNRPAFMHLAKTADDPWNKGPQ
;
A
#
# COMPACT_ATOMS: atom_id res chain seq x y z
N MET A 1 19.08 -12.58 9.41
CA MET A 1 17.73 -13.20 9.37
C MET A 1 17.24 -13.27 10.80
N ASN A 2 16.36 -12.36 11.22
CA ASN A 2 15.76 -12.47 12.54
C ASN A 2 14.69 -13.55 12.46
N SER A 3 15.05 -14.73 12.93
CA SER A 3 14.10 -15.80 13.18
C SER A 3 13.19 -15.40 14.33
N GLN A 4 12.06 -14.76 14.04
CA GLN A 4 10.85 -15.05 14.80
C GLN A 4 10.29 -16.39 14.33
N ALA A 5 11.14 -17.42 14.33
CA ALA A 5 10.76 -18.82 14.34
C ALA A 5 10.19 -19.09 15.72
N SER A 6 8.99 -18.59 15.98
CA SER A 6 8.30 -18.81 17.22
C SER A 6 7.63 -20.18 17.20
N GLY A 7 8.45 -21.22 17.14
CA GLY A 7 8.35 -22.57 17.73
C GLY A 7 7.09 -23.44 17.62
N SER A 8 5.94 -22.98 17.14
CA SER A 8 4.68 -23.75 17.18
C SER A 8 3.90 -23.80 15.87
N CYS A 9 4.22 -22.94 14.91
CA CYS A 9 3.54 -22.94 13.62
C CYS A 9 4.22 -23.92 12.64
N GLN A 10 3.43 -24.58 11.80
CA GLN A 10 3.91 -25.53 10.79
C GLN A 10 3.49 -25.05 9.39
N GLY A 11 4.21 -25.45 8.35
CA GLY A 11 3.86 -25.14 6.96
C GLY A 11 3.93 -23.64 6.65
N THR A 12 2.86 -23.07 6.07
CA THR A 12 2.77 -21.65 5.68
C THR A 12 2.58 -20.70 6.85
N GLY A 13 2.31 -21.21 8.06
CA GLY A 13 2.11 -20.38 9.26
C GLY A 13 3.40 -19.82 9.88
N VAL A 14 4.53 -19.87 9.17
CA VAL A 14 5.81 -19.34 9.65
C VAL A 14 6.11 -18.04 8.92
N GLY A 15 6.30 -16.96 9.68
CA GLY A 15 6.65 -15.64 9.16
C GLY A 15 5.67 -14.56 9.60
N VAL A 16 5.92 -13.34 9.16
CA VAL A 16 5.10 -12.16 9.43
C VAL A 16 4.71 -11.55 8.08
N ASP A 17 3.46 -11.11 7.96
CA ASP A 17 2.99 -10.33 6.82
C ASP A 17 3.66 -8.95 6.84
N LEU A 18 4.62 -8.75 5.94
CA LEU A 18 5.37 -7.50 5.82
C LEU A 18 4.48 -6.31 5.47
N ASN A 19 3.36 -6.53 4.76
CA ASN A 19 2.38 -5.48 4.47
C ASN A 19 1.36 -5.30 5.61
N ARG A 20 1.67 -5.81 6.80
CA ARG A 20 0.97 -5.51 8.05
C ARG A 20 1.94 -5.10 9.17
N ASN A 21 3.24 -5.06 8.90
CA ASN A 21 4.26 -4.92 9.95
C ASN A 21 4.78 -3.49 10.16
N MET A 22 4.34 -2.48 9.40
CA MET A 22 4.80 -1.10 9.61
C MET A 22 4.29 -0.52 10.94
N ASP A 23 5.09 0.35 11.58
CA ASP A 23 4.83 0.84 12.95
C ASP A 23 3.80 1.98 13.09
N PHE A 24 3.26 2.49 11.98
CA PHE A 24 2.27 3.58 12.02
C PHE A 24 0.90 3.07 12.50
N ASN A 25 0.41 3.64 13.61
CA ASN A 25 -0.86 3.27 14.24
C ASN A 25 -1.02 1.75 14.44
N PHE A 26 0.08 1.05 14.71
CA PHE A 26 0.12 -0.40 14.73
C PHE A 26 -0.62 -0.99 15.95
N GLN A 27 -1.32 -2.10 15.72
CA GLN A 27 -1.81 -3.00 16.77
C GLN A 27 -1.54 -4.43 16.34
N THR A 28 -1.10 -5.29 17.27
CA THR A 28 -0.92 -6.72 16.98
C THR A 28 -2.28 -7.36 16.70
N THR A 29 -2.41 -7.98 15.54
CA THR A 29 -3.64 -8.61 15.04
C THR A 29 -3.32 -9.84 14.18
N GLY A 30 -4.35 -10.65 13.93
CA GLY A 30 -4.19 -11.90 13.19
C GLY A 30 -3.70 -13.04 14.09
N ASP A 31 -3.89 -14.26 13.59
CA ASP A 31 -3.39 -15.46 14.26
C ASP A 31 -1.92 -15.64 13.93
N LYS A 32 -1.10 -15.97 14.92
CA LYS A 32 0.36 -16.14 14.78
C LYS A 32 0.79 -17.14 13.70
N CYS A 33 -0.07 -18.11 13.39
CA CYS A 33 0.16 -19.09 12.34
C CYS A 33 -0.69 -18.83 11.08
N GLY A 34 -1.34 -17.68 10.99
CA GLY A 34 -2.17 -17.27 9.86
C GLY A 34 -1.41 -16.36 8.89
N GLU A 35 -1.87 -16.35 7.63
CA GLU A 35 -1.24 -15.62 6.52
C GLU A 35 -1.14 -14.10 6.76
N THR A 36 -1.99 -13.54 7.61
CA THR A 36 -2.03 -12.10 7.92
C THR A 36 -1.45 -11.76 9.29
N TRP A 37 -0.70 -12.68 9.92
CA TRP A 37 -0.01 -12.41 11.17
C TRP A 37 0.90 -11.19 11.02
N ASN A 38 0.62 -10.12 11.75
CA ASN A 38 1.30 -8.85 11.55
C ASN A 38 2.52 -8.64 12.46
N GLY A 39 2.88 -9.66 13.25
CA GLY A 39 4.03 -9.64 14.13
C GLY A 39 3.72 -9.16 15.55
N PRO A 40 4.65 -9.41 16.50
CA PRO A 40 4.44 -9.06 17.91
C PRO A 40 4.54 -7.56 18.20
N ARG A 41 5.06 -6.76 17.25
CA ARG A 41 5.13 -5.29 17.30
C ARG A 41 5.36 -4.73 15.90
N GLY A 42 5.04 -3.46 15.69
CA GLY A 42 5.43 -2.71 14.49
C GLY A 42 6.95 -2.72 14.28
N ASN A 43 7.36 -2.82 13.03
CA ASN A 43 8.73 -2.98 12.54
C ASN A 43 9.49 -4.10 13.28
N SER A 44 8.85 -5.25 13.52
CA SER A 44 9.52 -6.42 14.11
C SER A 44 10.47 -7.09 13.12
N GLU A 45 10.15 -7.05 11.83
CA GLU A 45 10.92 -7.71 10.78
C GLU A 45 12.05 -6.81 10.27
N VAL A 46 13.16 -7.42 9.86
CA VAL A 46 14.34 -6.67 9.40
C VAL A 46 14.09 -5.99 8.05
N GLU A 47 13.21 -6.58 7.23
CA GLU A 47 12.73 -6.04 5.96
C GLU A 47 11.94 -4.74 6.19
N SER A 48 10.99 -4.75 7.13
CA SER A 48 10.22 -3.56 7.51
C SER A 48 11.09 -2.48 8.16
N GLN A 49 12.06 -2.85 8.99
CA GLN A 49 13.06 -1.92 9.54
C GLN A 49 13.92 -1.28 8.43
N GLY A 50 14.29 -2.06 7.41
CA GLY A 50 15.02 -1.58 6.24
C GLY A 50 14.21 -0.55 5.44
N LEU A 51 12.93 -0.84 5.18
CA LEU A 51 12.03 0.11 4.51
C LEU A 51 11.78 1.37 5.34
N ASP A 52 11.53 1.25 6.65
CA ASP A 52 11.40 2.39 7.56
C ASP A 52 12.64 3.28 7.52
N THR A 53 13.83 2.69 7.58
CA THR A 53 15.10 3.42 7.48
C THR A 53 15.25 4.11 6.13
N PHE A 54 14.97 3.41 5.03
CA PHE A 54 15.06 3.97 3.69
C PHE A 54 14.10 5.13 3.48
N PHE A 55 12.82 4.98 3.84
CA PHE A 55 11.82 6.02 3.65
C PHE A 55 12.11 7.27 4.50
N LYS A 56 12.56 7.10 5.75
CA LYS A 56 13.01 8.24 6.58
C LYS A 56 14.18 9.00 5.98
N GLN A 57 15.01 8.36 5.15
CA GLN A 57 16.12 9.03 4.47
C GLN A 57 15.67 9.83 3.24
N ILE A 58 14.63 9.38 2.53
CA ILE A 58 14.28 9.94 1.22
C ILE A 58 12.97 10.74 1.20
N LEU A 59 12.09 10.57 2.20
CA LEU A 59 10.80 11.24 2.29
C LEU A 59 10.85 12.33 3.37
N PRO A 60 10.68 13.61 3.00
CA PRO A 60 10.44 14.65 3.99
C PRO A 60 9.09 14.44 4.68
N ASP A 61 8.99 14.90 5.92
CA ASP A 61 7.76 14.82 6.71
C ASP A 61 6.85 16.03 6.44
N PHE A 62 5.69 15.76 5.83
CA PHE A 62 4.61 16.72 5.60
C PHE A 62 3.38 16.46 6.49
N ARG A 63 3.49 15.60 7.51
CA ARG A 63 2.41 15.27 8.43
C ARG A 63 2.64 15.87 9.81
N ASP A 64 1.54 16.20 10.47
CA ASP A 64 1.54 16.41 11.92
C ASP A 64 1.40 15.04 12.61
N ASP A 65 1.86 14.92 13.85
CA ASP A 65 1.78 13.69 14.66
C ASP A 65 0.34 13.41 15.16
N ASP A 66 -0.63 13.40 14.24
CA ASP A 66 -2.04 13.09 14.49
C ASP A 66 -2.71 12.36 13.31
N LEU A 67 -3.95 11.89 13.51
CA LEU A 67 -4.72 11.12 12.50
C LEU A 67 -5.74 11.93 11.71
N THR A 68 -5.84 13.23 11.99
CA THR A 68 -6.92 14.13 11.56
C THR A 68 -6.45 15.25 10.62
N SER A 69 -5.17 15.58 10.66
CA SER A 69 -4.55 16.64 9.89
C SER A 69 -4.21 16.19 8.48
N LYS A 70 -4.50 17.06 7.52
CA LYS A 70 -4.09 16.89 6.12
C LYS A 70 -2.58 17.03 5.99
N ALA A 71 -2.03 16.46 4.92
CA ALA A 71 -0.65 16.70 4.56
C ALA A 71 -0.42 18.21 4.30
N ARG A 72 0.66 18.74 4.88
CA ARG A 72 1.19 20.07 4.58
C ARG A 72 1.59 20.13 3.10
N PRO A 73 1.46 21.28 2.43
CA PRO A 73 1.87 21.43 1.04
C PRO A 73 3.39 21.25 0.88
N GLY A 74 3.82 20.86 -0.33
CA GLY A 74 5.23 20.81 -0.70
C GLY A 74 5.81 19.42 -0.91
N ALA A 75 5.04 18.34 -0.72
CA ALA A 75 5.44 17.00 -1.11
C ALA A 75 5.83 16.96 -2.61
N LYS A 76 6.97 16.34 -2.91
CA LYS A 76 7.50 16.18 -4.28
C LYS A 76 7.81 14.72 -4.61
N GLN A 77 7.08 13.82 -3.96
CA GLN A 77 7.26 12.39 -4.05
C GLN A 77 5.89 11.74 -4.13
N THR A 78 5.81 10.66 -4.90
CA THR A 78 4.72 9.68 -4.84
C THR A 78 5.35 8.32 -4.68
N VAL A 79 4.75 7.47 -3.85
CA VAL A 79 5.18 6.09 -3.68
C VAL A 79 4.09 5.17 -4.23
N LEU A 80 4.49 4.06 -4.84
CA LEU A 80 3.57 3.00 -5.20
C LEU A 80 4.15 1.64 -4.78
N SER A 81 3.29 0.72 -4.38
CA SER A 81 3.63 -0.70 -4.26
C SER A 81 2.87 -1.51 -5.30
N LEU A 82 3.49 -2.57 -5.78
CA LEU A 82 2.89 -3.52 -6.70
C LEU A 82 2.64 -4.82 -5.96
N HIS A 83 1.38 -5.23 -5.96
CA HIS A 83 0.87 -6.48 -5.42
C HIS A 83 0.08 -7.20 -6.51
N SER A 84 -0.31 -8.44 -6.23
CA SER A 84 -1.26 -9.20 -7.01
C SER A 84 -2.16 -9.94 -6.01
N SER A 85 -3.46 -10.09 -6.23
CA SER A 85 -4.20 -9.83 -7.47
C SER A 85 -5.59 -9.25 -7.20
N GLY A 86 -6.17 -8.59 -8.21
CA GLY A 86 -7.59 -8.20 -8.18
C GLY A 86 -7.98 -6.93 -8.94
N ASP A 87 -7.08 -6.32 -9.71
CA ASP A 87 -7.29 -5.10 -10.50
C ASP A 87 -7.82 -3.93 -9.65
N MET A 88 -7.02 -3.55 -8.66
CA MET A 88 -7.36 -2.52 -7.67
C MET A 88 -6.24 -1.50 -7.50
N VAL A 89 -6.62 -0.27 -7.16
CA VAL A 89 -5.74 0.77 -6.65
C VAL A 89 -6.23 1.14 -5.25
N LEU A 90 -5.46 0.73 -4.25
CA LEU A 90 -5.77 0.94 -2.84
C LEU A 90 -4.98 2.11 -2.26
N HIS A 91 -5.56 2.76 -1.25
CA HIS A 91 -4.90 3.85 -0.52
C HIS A 91 -5.36 3.88 0.94
N ALA A 92 -4.62 4.64 1.75
CA ALA A 92 -4.91 4.86 3.16
C ALA A 92 -6.32 5.49 3.42
N TRP A 93 -6.96 5.22 4.55
CA TRP A 93 -6.52 4.27 5.59
C TRP A 93 -6.90 2.82 5.26
N GLY A 94 -6.02 1.89 5.56
CA GLY A 94 -6.24 0.45 5.58
C GLY A 94 -6.74 -0.04 6.94
N TYR A 95 -6.29 0.56 8.04
CA TYR A 95 -6.63 0.12 9.40
C TYR A 95 -8.08 0.42 9.84
N THR A 96 -8.80 1.30 9.14
CA THR A 96 -10.15 1.72 9.50
C THR A 96 -11.02 2.01 8.27
N LYS A 97 -12.34 2.04 8.45
CA LYS A 97 -13.31 2.49 7.44
C LYS A 97 -13.48 4.01 7.42
N THR A 98 -13.00 4.71 8.46
CA THR A 98 -12.99 6.17 8.48
C THR A 98 -12.01 6.68 7.42
N PRO A 99 -12.41 7.59 6.52
CA PRO A 99 -11.49 8.12 5.52
C PRO A 99 -10.31 8.86 6.15
N ALA A 100 -9.16 8.78 5.49
CA ALA A 100 -8.03 9.66 5.74
C ALA A 100 -8.38 11.14 5.51
N PRO A 101 -7.69 12.09 6.18
CA PRO A 101 -7.91 13.53 5.96
C PRO A 101 -7.80 13.98 4.49
N ASP A 102 -6.88 13.37 3.73
CA ASP A 102 -6.71 13.55 2.28
C ASP A 102 -7.24 12.34 1.48
N GLY A 103 -8.01 11.46 2.11
CA GLY A 103 -8.65 10.30 1.47
C GLY A 103 -9.37 10.65 0.17
N PRO A 104 -10.20 11.72 0.10
CA PRO A 104 -10.82 12.15 -1.16
C PRO A 104 -9.80 12.50 -2.26
N LYS A 105 -8.65 13.08 -1.92
CA LYS A 105 -7.58 13.38 -2.90
C LYS A 105 -6.88 12.12 -3.34
N LEU A 106 -6.55 11.19 -2.43
CA LEU A 106 -5.99 9.87 -2.76
C LEU A 106 -6.93 9.10 -3.70
N THR A 107 -8.24 9.11 -3.43
CA THR A 107 -9.26 8.52 -4.31
C THR A 107 -9.26 9.19 -5.69
N ALA A 108 -9.15 10.52 -5.76
CA ALA A 108 -9.12 11.24 -7.03
C ALA A 108 -7.87 10.89 -7.86
N ILE A 109 -6.69 10.81 -7.22
CA ILE A 109 -5.46 10.34 -7.85
C ILE A 109 -5.68 8.92 -8.40
N GLY A 110 -6.13 7.98 -7.56
CA GLY A 110 -6.38 6.61 -8.01
C GLY A 110 -7.38 6.53 -9.17
N LYS A 111 -8.46 7.31 -9.15
CA LYS A 111 -9.44 7.37 -10.26
C LYS A 111 -8.84 7.91 -11.55
N LYS A 112 -7.93 8.89 -11.47
CA LYS A 112 -7.19 9.35 -12.66
C LYS A 112 -6.37 8.22 -13.25
N LEU A 113 -5.63 7.50 -12.43
CA LEU A 113 -4.83 6.34 -12.86
C LEU A 113 -5.71 5.24 -13.46
N ALA A 114 -6.89 5.02 -12.87
CA ALA A 114 -7.87 4.05 -13.33
C ALA A 114 -8.49 4.37 -14.71
N THR A 115 -8.29 5.57 -15.26
CA THR A 115 -8.71 5.87 -16.64
C THR A 115 -7.97 5.05 -17.70
N TRP A 116 -6.77 4.54 -17.37
CA TRP A 116 -5.97 3.72 -18.29
C TRP A 116 -6.13 2.22 -18.08
N ASN A 117 -6.24 1.75 -16.83
CA ASN A 117 -6.29 0.32 -16.50
C ASN A 117 -7.66 -0.18 -16.03
N HIS A 118 -8.62 0.72 -15.79
CA HIS A 118 -9.98 0.41 -15.31
C HIS A 118 -10.05 -0.28 -13.94
N PHE A 119 -9.00 -0.14 -13.12
CA PHE A 119 -8.95 -0.76 -11.80
C PHE A 119 -9.97 -0.11 -10.84
N ARG A 120 -10.47 -0.91 -9.90
CA ARG A 120 -11.33 -0.42 -8.80
C ARG A 120 -10.49 0.42 -7.84
N VAL A 121 -11.02 1.54 -7.35
CA VAL A 121 -10.27 2.50 -6.52
C VAL A 121 -10.95 2.71 -5.18
N GLY A 122 -10.19 2.69 -4.09
CA GLY A 122 -10.67 3.06 -2.76
C GLY A 122 -9.74 2.58 -1.65
N THR A 123 -10.25 2.55 -0.42
CA THR A 123 -9.52 1.96 0.71
C THR A 123 -9.72 0.44 0.76
N PRO A 124 -8.83 -0.33 1.44
CA PRO A 124 -9.06 -1.74 1.74
C PRO A 124 -10.47 -2.01 2.29
N GLY A 125 -10.94 -1.21 3.25
CA GLY A 125 -12.26 -1.37 3.86
C GLY A 125 -13.44 -1.22 2.88
N THR A 126 -13.27 -0.47 1.79
CA THR A 126 -14.32 -0.24 0.78
C THR A 126 -14.22 -1.17 -0.43
N VAL A 127 -13.00 -1.52 -0.86
CA VAL A 127 -12.76 -2.32 -2.07
C VAL A 127 -12.63 -3.81 -1.75
N LEU A 128 -11.94 -4.15 -0.66
CA LEU A 128 -11.71 -5.53 -0.22
C LEU A 128 -12.72 -5.99 0.85
N GLY A 129 -13.38 -5.05 1.52
CA GLY A 129 -14.38 -5.34 2.55
C GLY A 129 -13.80 -5.60 3.95
N TYR A 130 -12.48 -5.53 4.11
CA TYR A 130 -11.79 -5.71 5.38
C TYR A 130 -10.76 -4.60 5.64
N THR A 131 -10.35 -4.45 6.90
CA THR A 131 -9.33 -3.51 7.36
C THR A 131 -8.12 -4.27 7.92
N GLY A 132 -6.96 -3.63 7.95
CA GLY A 132 -5.75 -4.23 8.50
C GLY A 132 -4.75 -3.17 8.97
N TYR A 133 -4.04 -3.45 10.07
CA TYR A 133 -3.04 -2.54 10.63
C TYR A 133 -1.67 -2.74 9.96
N GLY A 134 -0.85 -1.68 9.99
CA GLY A 134 0.57 -1.73 9.64
C GLY A 134 0.89 -1.92 8.16
N SER A 135 -0.03 -1.53 7.27
CA SER A 135 0.23 -1.51 5.83
C SER A 135 1.16 -0.36 5.42
N HIS A 136 1.84 -0.52 4.28
CA HIS A 136 2.78 0.49 3.78
C HIS A 136 2.10 1.80 3.36
N ASP A 137 0.89 1.72 2.80
CA ASP A 137 0.11 2.90 2.41
C ASP A 137 -0.28 3.75 3.63
N ASP A 138 -0.72 3.10 4.72
CA ASP A 138 -0.98 3.76 5.99
C ASP A 138 0.29 4.39 6.57
N TYR A 139 1.41 3.68 6.54
CA TYR A 139 2.67 4.20 7.06
C TYR A 139 3.20 5.41 6.27
N ILE A 140 3.22 5.33 4.93
CA ILE A 140 3.80 6.40 4.12
C ILE A 140 2.93 7.65 4.12
N TYR A 141 1.62 7.49 3.92
CA TYR A 141 0.71 8.61 4.08
C TYR A 141 0.74 9.11 5.52
N GLY A 142 0.68 8.19 6.49
CA GLY A 142 0.68 8.38 7.94
C GLY A 142 1.78 9.27 8.49
N LYS A 143 3.02 8.86 8.25
CA LYS A 143 4.22 9.49 8.79
C LYS A 143 4.77 10.64 7.96
N PHE A 144 4.53 10.64 6.65
CA PHE A 144 5.19 11.61 5.76
C PHE A 144 4.23 12.52 5.03
N GLY A 145 2.92 12.25 5.01
CA GLY A 145 1.97 13.04 4.21
C GLY A 145 2.23 12.93 2.70
N VAL A 146 2.87 11.84 2.26
CA VAL A 146 3.19 11.55 0.87
C VAL A 146 2.11 10.65 0.27
N PRO A 147 1.59 10.92 -0.95
CA PRO A 147 0.68 9.99 -1.62
C PRO A 147 1.31 8.61 -1.80
N PHE A 148 0.62 7.58 -1.33
CA PHE A 148 1.00 6.18 -1.52
C PHE A 148 -0.17 5.41 -2.09
N LEU A 149 0.02 4.72 -3.22
CA LEU A 149 -1.01 3.87 -3.83
C LEU A 149 -0.51 2.43 -3.99
N THR A 150 -1.31 1.46 -3.55
CA THR A 150 -1.06 0.02 -3.77
C THR A 150 -1.80 -0.44 -5.02
N PHE A 151 -1.09 -0.99 -6.00
CA PHE A 151 -1.70 -1.61 -7.18
C PHE A 151 -1.81 -3.13 -6.98
N GLU A 152 -3.01 -3.68 -7.06
CA GLU A 152 -3.27 -5.12 -7.08
C GLU A 152 -3.49 -5.53 -8.53
N ILE A 153 -2.50 -6.16 -9.15
CA ILE A 153 -2.47 -6.43 -10.60
C ILE A 153 -2.97 -7.85 -10.89
N GLY A 154 -3.85 -7.99 -11.87
CA GLY A 154 -4.32 -9.26 -12.39
C GLY A 154 -5.75 -9.54 -11.95
N ASN A 155 -6.71 -9.46 -12.87
CA ASN A 155 -8.10 -9.79 -12.58
C ASN A 155 -8.24 -11.27 -12.21
N ASN A 156 -8.73 -11.55 -10.99
CA ASN A 156 -8.95 -12.89 -10.47
C ASN A 156 -9.91 -13.74 -11.33
N ASP A 157 -10.79 -13.09 -12.11
CA ASP A 157 -11.75 -13.76 -12.99
C ASP A 157 -11.20 -13.98 -14.41
N SER A 158 -9.93 -13.62 -14.67
CA SER A 158 -9.29 -13.76 -15.97
C SER A 158 -8.29 -14.91 -16.04
N GLN A 159 -7.90 -15.29 -17.26
CA GLN A 159 -6.80 -16.26 -17.49
C GLN A 159 -5.42 -15.75 -17.03
N CYS A 160 -5.32 -14.46 -16.70
CA CYS A 160 -4.13 -13.80 -16.18
C CYS A 160 -4.35 -13.35 -14.72
N GLY A 161 -5.23 -14.02 -13.97
CA GLY A 161 -5.50 -13.73 -12.56
C GLY A 161 -4.63 -14.50 -11.57
N GLY A 162 -4.80 -14.17 -10.29
CA GLY A 162 -4.16 -14.87 -9.18
C GLY A 162 -2.68 -14.53 -8.97
N PHE A 163 -2.04 -15.28 -8.07
CA PHE A 163 -0.63 -15.09 -7.69
C PHE A 163 0.37 -15.75 -8.64
N THR A 164 -0.09 -16.68 -9.49
CA THR A 164 0.76 -17.45 -10.41
C THR A 164 0.27 -17.38 -11.85
N PRO A 165 0.15 -16.18 -12.45
CA PRO A 165 -0.29 -16.04 -13.83
C PRO A 165 0.74 -16.64 -14.80
N ALA A 166 0.29 -17.06 -15.98
CA ALA A 166 1.19 -17.53 -17.02
C ALA A 166 2.13 -16.40 -17.49
N TYR A 167 3.41 -16.73 -17.76
CA TYR A 167 4.43 -15.73 -18.15
C TYR A 167 4.00 -14.86 -19.35
N LYS A 168 3.22 -15.40 -20.29
CA LYS A 168 2.65 -14.65 -21.44
C LYS A 168 1.81 -13.43 -21.04
N CYS A 169 1.34 -13.35 -19.79
CA CYS A 169 0.55 -12.24 -19.26
C CYS A 169 1.41 -11.05 -18.80
N VAL A 170 2.71 -11.23 -18.59
CA VAL A 170 3.59 -10.20 -18.00
C VAL A 170 3.63 -8.92 -18.84
N ASP A 171 3.79 -9.06 -20.16
CA ASP A 171 3.82 -7.90 -21.07
C ASP A 171 2.49 -7.14 -21.05
N GLN A 172 1.37 -7.85 -20.94
CA GLN A 172 0.05 -7.25 -20.83
C GLN A 172 -0.09 -6.45 -19.53
N PHE A 173 0.33 -7.01 -18.38
CA PHE A 173 0.26 -6.30 -17.10
C PHE A 173 1.04 -4.98 -17.13
N PHE A 174 2.25 -5.01 -17.69
CA PHE A 174 3.05 -3.80 -17.82
C PHE A 174 2.41 -2.81 -18.80
N ALA A 175 1.99 -3.26 -19.99
CA ALA A 175 1.37 -2.39 -20.98
C ALA A 175 0.12 -1.68 -20.44
N THR A 176 -0.73 -2.41 -19.71
CA THR A 176 -1.96 -1.89 -19.08
C THR A 176 -1.66 -0.82 -18.03
N ASN A 177 -0.64 -1.02 -17.18
CA ASN A 177 -0.37 -0.13 -16.04
C ASN A 177 0.66 0.97 -16.34
N ARG A 178 1.46 0.83 -17.41
CA ARG A 178 2.53 1.76 -17.75
C ARG A 178 2.07 3.22 -17.84
N PRO A 179 0.93 3.57 -18.48
CA PRO A 179 0.49 4.96 -18.53
C PRO A 179 0.24 5.56 -17.14
N ALA A 180 -0.35 4.78 -16.22
CA ALA A 180 -0.58 5.21 -14.84
C ALA A 180 0.74 5.43 -14.09
N PHE A 181 1.71 4.51 -14.19
CA PHE A 181 3.01 4.67 -13.55
C PHE A 181 3.78 5.89 -14.10
N MET A 182 3.75 6.09 -15.41
CA MET A 182 4.38 7.26 -16.04
C MET A 182 3.67 8.56 -15.66
N HIS A 183 2.36 8.54 -15.44
CA HIS A 183 1.63 9.70 -14.96
C HIS A 183 2.08 10.08 -13.54
N LEU A 184 2.15 9.11 -12.61
CA LEU A 184 2.64 9.36 -11.25
C LEU A 184 4.05 9.95 -11.25
N ALA A 185 4.95 9.44 -12.08
CA ALA A 185 6.31 9.97 -12.20
C ALA A 185 6.32 11.42 -12.73
N LYS A 186 5.46 11.75 -13.72
CA LYS A 186 5.37 13.10 -14.31
C LYS A 186 4.76 14.14 -13.37
N THR A 187 3.89 13.72 -12.47
CA THR A 187 3.18 14.62 -11.53
C THR A 187 3.78 14.62 -10.14
N ALA A 188 4.87 13.88 -9.91
CA ALA A 188 5.52 13.75 -8.61
C ALA A 188 6.00 15.09 -8.02
N ASP A 189 6.21 16.13 -8.83
CA ASP A 189 6.65 17.45 -8.36
C ASP A 189 5.57 18.28 -7.66
N ASP A 190 4.29 17.87 -7.80
CA ASP A 190 3.14 18.40 -7.05
C ASP A 190 1.99 17.37 -7.06
N PRO A 191 2.17 16.23 -6.38
CA PRO A 191 1.36 15.04 -6.58
C PRO A 191 -0.06 15.19 -6.01
N TRP A 192 -0.24 16.08 -5.02
CA TRP A 192 -1.54 16.37 -4.42
C TRP A 192 -2.47 17.21 -5.30
N ASN A 193 -1.92 17.98 -6.25
CA ASN A 193 -2.70 18.91 -7.07
C ASN A 193 -2.65 18.59 -8.56
N LYS A 194 -1.59 17.94 -9.06
CA LYS A 194 -1.47 17.54 -10.48
C LYS A 194 -2.05 16.16 -10.77
N GLY A 195 -2.46 15.42 -9.74
CA GLY A 195 -3.08 14.10 -9.86
C GLY A 195 -4.52 14.10 -10.41
N PRO A 196 -5.38 15.09 -10.13
CA PRO A 196 -6.69 15.21 -10.75
C PRO A 196 -6.77 16.43 -11.70
N GLN A 197 -6.63 16.19 -13.00
CA GLN A 197 -7.21 17.04 -14.05
C GLN A 197 -8.05 16.18 -14.98
#